data_AF-A0A4U9WCZ0-F1
#
_entry.id   AF-A0A4U9WCZ0-F1
#
_cell.length_a   1.000
_cell.length_b   1.000
_cell.length_c   1.000
_cell.angle_alpha   90.00
_cell.angle_beta   90.00
_cell.angle_gamma   90.00
#
_symmetry.space_group_name_H-M   'P 1'
#
loop_
_entity.id
_entity.type
_entity.pdbx_description
1 polymer ?
#
loop_
_entity_poly.entity_id
_entity_poly.type
_entity_poly.pdbx_seq_one_letter_code
_entity_poly.pdbx_strand_id
1 'polypeptide(L)'
;MHTHLHGLITLSAYRSITLLTNPDSVRFGWANKHIIKKVKRDDILAQLEKSQKAGRAVPPYNREQWAELVGREIDDVSRLPQNATLKIKRPVKVQPIARVWYQPQQKQVQHPCPLPLIALCQPEMAHRYRRSVNCFNYDVTAGKTQI
;
A
#
# COMPACT_ATOMS: atom_id res chain seq x y z
N MET A 1 2.13 -21.77 -10.31
CA MET A 1 0.80 -21.48 -9.73
C MET A 1 -0.29 -21.43 -10.80
N HIS A 2 -0.29 -20.46 -11.70
CA HIS A 2 -1.34 -20.32 -12.74
C HIS A 2 -1.39 -21.46 -13.78
N THR A 3 -0.35 -22.29 -13.85
CA THR A 3 -0.33 -23.54 -14.63
C THR A 3 -1.16 -24.66 -14.02
N HIS A 4 -1.37 -24.64 -12.70
CA HIS A 4 -2.13 -25.66 -11.97
C HIS A 4 -3.53 -25.15 -11.57
N LEU A 5 -3.66 -23.83 -11.36
CA LEU A 5 -4.90 -23.18 -10.96
C LEU A 5 -5.23 -22.06 -11.96
N HIS A 6 -5.82 -22.46 -13.09
CA HIS A 6 -6.28 -21.53 -14.11
C HIS A 6 -7.37 -20.60 -13.55
N GLY A 7 -7.30 -19.31 -13.89
CA GLY A 7 -8.25 -18.31 -13.39
C GLY A 7 -8.07 -17.89 -11.92
N LEU A 8 -7.09 -18.44 -11.20
CA LEU A 8 -6.81 -18.02 -9.82
C LEU A 8 -6.44 -16.53 -9.76
N ILE A 9 -7.17 -15.77 -8.96
CA ILE A 9 -6.78 -14.40 -8.60
C ILE A 9 -5.92 -14.48 -7.33
N THR A 10 -4.60 -14.54 -7.49
CA THR A 10 -3.64 -14.82 -6.41
C THR A 10 -3.79 -13.90 -5.19
N LEU A 11 -3.98 -12.59 -5.40
CA LEU A 11 -4.20 -11.65 -4.29
C LEU A 11 -5.54 -11.86 -3.57
N SER A 12 -6.56 -12.38 -4.27
CA SER A 12 -7.83 -12.76 -3.65
C SER A 12 -7.70 -13.98 -2.76
N ALA A 13 -6.78 -14.90 -3.08
CA ALA A 13 -6.50 -16.07 -2.27
C ALA A 13 -5.61 -15.76 -1.05
N TYR A 14 -4.69 -14.80 -1.18
CA TYR A 14 -3.76 -14.44 -0.10
C TYR A 14 -4.33 -13.50 0.96
N ARG A 15 -5.38 -12.73 0.65
CA ARG A 15 -5.96 -11.78 1.62
C ARG A 15 -6.59 -12.53 2.81
N SER A 16 -6.35 -12.03 4.02
CA SER A 16 -6.94 -12.59 5.24
C SER A 16 -8.33 -12.02 5.53
N ILE A 17 -9.19 -12.83 6.11
CA ILE A 17 -10.44 -12.35 6.71
C ILE A 17 -10.11 -11.71 8.06
N THR A 18 -10.55 -10.47 8.27
CA THR A 18 -10.28 -9.73 9.51
C THR A 18 -11.41 -9.97 10.51
N LEU A 19 -11.07 -10.56 11.64
CA LEU A 19 -11.97 -10.81 12.77
C LEU A 19 -11.79 -9.73 13.84
N LEU A 20 -12.89 -9.16 14.32
CA LEU A 20 -12.94 -8.19 15.41
C LEU A 20 -13.70 -8.81 16.59
N THR A 21 -13.15 -8.75 17.80
CA THR A 21 -13.81 -9.26 19.00
C THR A 21 -14.29 -8.10 19.86
N ASN A 22 -15.59 -8.02 20.10
CA ASN A 22 -16.27 -6.98 20.91
C ASN A 22 -15.83 -5.53 20.58
N PRO A 23 -15.85 -5.09 19.30
CA PRO A 23 -15.57 -3.69 18.99
C PRO A 23 -16.65 -2.77 19.59
N ASP A 24 -16.28 -1.56 20.02
CA ASP A 24 -17.26 -0.57 20.51
C ASP A 24 -17.83 0.28 19.37
N SER A 25 -17.01 0.60 18.36
CA SER A 25 -17.50 1.21 17.11
C SER A 25 -16.60 0.90 15.93
N VAL A 26 -17.19 0.93 14.72
CA VAL A 26 -16.48 0.76 13.45
C VAL A 26 -16.86 1.92 12.52
N ARG A 27 -15.85 2.62 12.01
CA ARG A 27 -16.00 3.69 11.00
C ARG A 27 -15.22 3.33 9.75
N PHE A 28 -15.76 3.64 8.59
CA PHE A 28 -15.08 3.39 7.33
C PHE A 28 -14.69 4.69 6.63
N GLY A 29 -13.65 4.64 5.81
CA GLY A 29 -13.22 5.79 5.03
C GLY A 29 -12.18 5.42 3.98
N TRP A 30 -11.58 6.44 3.39
CA TRP A 30 -10.58 6.30 2.32
C TRP A 30 -9.20 6.72 2.81
N ALA A 31 -8.16 6.06 2.31
CA ALA A 31 -6.78 6.40 2.63
C ALA A 31 -5.92 6.53 1.37
N ASN A 32 -5.20 7.65 1.29
CA ASN A 32 -4.13 7.90 0.32
C ASN A 32 -2.79 7.62 0.98
N LYS A 33 -2.22 6.44 0.73
CA LYS A 33 -0.95 5.98 1.32
C LYS A 33 0.18 6.00 0.28
N HIS A 34 1.41 5.94 0.77
CA HIS A 34 2.59 5.73 -0.07
C HIS A 34 3.29 4.44 0.33
N ILE A 35 3.79 3.68 -0.64
CA ILE A 35 4.78 2.63 -0.39
C ILE A 35 6.13 3.32 -0.30
N ILE A 36 6.80 3.12 0.83
CA ILE A 36 8.14 3.67 1.08
C ILE A 36 9.10 2.49 1.25
N LYS A 37 10.08 2.39 0.35
CA LYS A 37 11.16 1.41 0.45
C LYS A 37 12.47 2.18 0.65
N LYS A 38 13.10 2.01 1.82
CA LYS A 38 14.49 2.47 2.01
C LYS A 38 15.40 1.59 1.17
N VAL A 39 16.37 2.18 0.49
CA VAL A 39 17.27 1.50 -0.44
C VAL A 39 18.69 2.01 -0.19
N LYS A 40 19.69 1.16 -0.44
CA LYS A 40 21.08 1.58 -0.43
C LYS A 40 21.47 2.09 -1.81
N ARG A 41 22.50 2.93 -1.88
CA ARG A 41 23.07 3.41 -3.13
C ARG A 41 23.49 2.25 -4.04
N ASP A 42 24.18 1.25 -3.49
CA ASP A 42 24.68 0.11 -4.27
C ASP A 42 23.55 -0.77 -4.83
N ASP A 43 22.43 -0.91 -4.10
CA ASP A 43 21.25 -1.63 -4.58
C ASP A 43 20.66 -0.94 -5.83
N ILE A 44 20.67 0.39 -5.85
CA ILE A 44 20.17 1.18 -6.97
C ILE A 44 21.13 1.10 -8.15
N LEU A 45 22.44 1.23 -7.92
CA LEU A 45 23.45 1.07 -8.97
C LEU A 45 23.36 -0.32 -9.62
N ALA A 46 23.30 -1.39 -8.82
CA ALA A 46 23.15 -2.75 -9.33
C ALA A 46 21.85 -2.93 -10.14
N GLN A 47 20.76 -2.27 -9.74
CA GLN A 47 19.50 -2.28 -10.49
C GLN A 47 19.63 -1.54 -11.84
N LEU A 48 20.28 -0.38 -11.86
CA LEU A 48 20.49 0.42 -13.07
C LEU A 48 21.44 -0.28 -14.05
N GLU A 49 22.56 -0.82 -13.58
CA GLU A 49 23.49 -1.61 -14.40
C GLU A 49 22.83 -2.83 -15.01
N LYS A 50 21.98 -3.53 -14.24
CA LYS A 50 21.18 -4.65 -14.75
C LYS A 50 20.22 -4.20 -15.84
N SER A 51 19.61 -3.02 -15.69
CA SER A 51 18.74 -2.42 -16.71
C SER A 51 19.50 -2.09 -17.98
N GLN A 52 20.69 -1.49 -17.86
CA GLN A 52 21.55 -1.14 -18.98
C GLN A 52 22.00 -2.39 -19.76
N LYS A 53 22.49 -3.42 -19.05
CA LYS A 53 22.92 -4.70 -19.66
C LYS A 53 21.78 -5.44 -20.35
N ALA A 54 20.55 -5.32 -19.85
CA ALA A 54 19.38 -5.95 -20.46
C ALA A 54 19.00 -5.34 -21.83
N GLY A 55 19.54 -4.16 -22.19
CA GLY A 55 19.35 -3.55 -23.52
C GLY A 55 17.90 -3.24 -23.86
N ARG A 56 17.05 -3.03 -22.86
CA ARG A 56 15.63 -2.71 -23.05
C ARG A 56 15.48 -1.30 -23.61
N ALA A 57 14.41 -1.06 -24.36
CA ALA A 57 13.94 0.26 -24.71
C ALA A 57 12.58 0.50 -24.06
N VAL A 58 12.33 1.73 -23.62
CA VAL A 58 11.05 2.14 -23.02
C VAL A 58 10.46 3.25 -23.88
N PRO A 59 9.25 3.07 -24.45
CA PRO A 59 8.58 4.13 -25.20
C PRO A 59 8.46 5.42 -24.37
N PRO A 60 8.69 6.61 -24.93
CA PRO A 60 8.87 6.90 -26.37
C PRO A 60 10.31 6.78 -26.90
N TYR A 61 11.28 6.35 -26.08
CA TYR A 61 12.70 6.35 -26.44
C TYR A 61 13.11 5.11 -27.22
N ASN A 62 14.07 5.29 -28.14
CA ASN A 62 14.76 4.18 -28.77
C ASN A 62 15.80 3.56 -27.81
N ARG A 63 16.46 2.48 -28.23
CA ARG A 63 17.40 1.74 -27.38
C ARG A 63 18.64 2.57 -27.00
N GLU A 64 19.23 3.32 -27.93
CA GLU A 64 20.41 4.13 -27.63
C GLU A 64 20.07 5.28 -26.66
N GLN A 65 18.98 6.00 -26.92
CA GLN A 65 18.50 7.09 -26.07
C GLN A 65 18.19 6.58 -24.66
N TRP A 66 17.53 5.44 -24.54
CA TRP A 66 17.25 4.84 -23.23
C TRP A 66 18.53 4.44 -22.50
N ALA A 67 19.51 3.86 -23.20
CA ALA A 67 20.80 3.50 -22.60
C ALA A 67 21.58 4.74 -22.12
N GLU A 68 21.50 5.84 -22.87
CA GLU A 68 22.10 7.12 -22.47
C GLU A 68 21.45 7.68 -21.21
N LEU A 69 20.12 7.68 -21.13
CA LEU A 69 19.38 8.12 -19.94
C LEU A 69 19.74 7.30 -18.70
N VAL A 70 19.77 5.96 -18.84
CA VAL A 70 20.19 5.07 -17.74
C VAL A 70 21.65 5.33 -17.36
N GLY A 71 22.54 5.60 -18.32
CA GLY A 71 23.93 5.97 -18.05
C GLY A 71 24.05 7.24 -17.20
N ARG A 72 23.29 8.28 -17.55
CA ARG A 72 23.23 9.52 -16.75
C ARG A 72 22.73 9.26 -15.33
N GLU A 73 21.70 8.44 -15.15
CA GLU A 73 21.21 8.05 -13.83
C GLU A 73 22.27 7.29 -13.01
N ILE A 74 23.06 6.42 -13.64
CA ILE A 74 24.18 5.72 -12.99
C ILE A 74 25.22 6.73 -12.49
N ASP A 75 25.60 7.69 -13.34
CA ASP A 75 26.58 8.72 -12.98
C ASP A 75 26.07 9.59 -11.82
N ASP A 76 24.81 9.99 -11.85
CA ASP A 76 24.19 10.81 -10.80
C ASP A 76 24.15 10.08 -9.47
N VAL A 77 23.76 8.80 -9.46
CA VAL A 77 23.72 7.99 -8.23
C VAL A 77 25.13 7.69 -7.72
N SER A 78 26.10 7.49 -8.62
CA SER A 78 27.49 7.20 -8.26
C SER A 78 28.19 8.36 -7.55
N ARG A 79 27.79 9.61 -7.84
CA ARG A 79 28.29 10.81 -7.16
C ARG A 79 27.83 10.93 -5.71
N LEU A 80 26.82 10.16 -5.31
CA LEU A 80 26.30 10.21 -3.95
C LEU A 80 27.23 9.48 -2.96
N PRO A 81 27.34 9.98 -1.71
CA PRO A 81 28.05 9.28 -0.64
C PRO A 81 27.54 7.84 -0.45
N GLN A 82 28.43 6.94 -0.05
CA GLN A 82 28.08 5.52 0.22
C GLN A 82 26.91 5.38 1.20
N ASN A 83 26.86 6.24 2.22
CA ASN A 83 25.88 6.25 3.29
C ASN A 83 24.70 7.21 3.02
N ALA A 84 24.52 7.67 1.77
CA ALA A 84 23.39 8.51 1.40
C ALA A 84 22.06 7.83 1.73
N THR A 85 21.15 8.57 2.36
CA THR A 85 19.83 8.05 2.72
C THR A 85 18.89 8.11 1.51
N LEU A 86 18.69 6.98 0.85
CA LEU A 86 17.82 6.87 -0.32
C LEU A 86 16.51 6.15 0.01
N LYS A 87 15.43 6.57 -0.66
CA LYS A 87 14.12 5.91 -0.56
C LYS A 87 13.33 6.03 -1.86
N ILE A 88 12.64 4.96 -2.22
CA ILE A 88 11.61 4.96 -3.24
C ILE A 88 10.28 5.24 -2.54
N LYS A 89 9.63 6.35 -2.87
CA LYS A 89 8.30 6.72 -2.37
C LYS A 89 7.34 6.80 -3.55
N ARG A 90 6.36 5.89 -3.60
CA ARG A 90 5.33 5.86 -4.66
C ARG A 90 3.92 5.94 -4.06
N PRO A 91 2.99 6.69 -4.68
CA PRO A 91 1.61 6.73 -4.23
C PRO A 91 0.96 5.36 -4.44
N VAL A 92 0.08 4.99 -3.51
CA VAL A 92 -0.82 3.84 -3.64
C VAL A 92 -2.17 4.39 -4.07
N LYS A 93 -2.80 3.75 -5.06
CA LYS A 93 -4.19 4.06 -5.42
C LYS A 93 -5.05 4.01 -4.17
N VAL A 94 -5.95 4.98 -4.01
CA VAL A 94 -6.82 5.11 -2.83
C VAL A 94 -7.41 3.75 -2.42
N GLN A 95 -7.35 3.45 -1.13
CA GLN A 95 -7.86 2.20 -0.56
C GLN A 95 -8.92 2.47 0.51
N PRO A 96 -9.95 1.61 0.64
CA PRO A 96 -10.86 1.64 1.76
C PRO A 96 -10.16 1.19 3.04
N ILE A 97 -10.49 1.84 4.15
CA ILE A 97 -9.99 1.53 5.49
C ILE A 97 -11.14 1.48 6.49
N ALA A 98 -10.94 0.71 7.54
CA ALA A 98 -11.82 0.68 8.70
C ALA A 98 -11.05 1.11 9.96
N ARG A 99 -11.65 1.97 10.76
CA ARG A 99 -11.16 2.38 12.08
C ARG A 99 -12.07 1.78 13.13
N VAL A 100 -11.49 0.94 13.96
CA VAL A 100 -12.17 0.22 15.03
C VAL A 100 -11.76 0.85 16.36
N TRP A 101 -12.74 1.23 17.17
CA TRP A 101 -12.51 1.74 18.51
C TRP A 101 -12.79 0.67 19.55
N TYR A 102 -11.88 0.53 20.50
CA TYR A 102 -12.04 -0.29 21.69
C TYR A 102 -11.95 0.60 22.92
N GLN A 103 -13.10 0.86 23.55
CA GLN A 103 -13.26 1.74 24.70
C GLN A 103 -12.48 1.24 25.94
N PRO A 104 -12.49 -0.06 26.30
CA PRO A 104 -11.74 -0.53 27.47
C PRO A 104 -10.24 -0.30 27.37
N GLN A 105 -9.68 -0.34 26.16
CA GLN A 105 -8.25 -0.12 25.89
C GLN A 105 -7.93 1.33 25.47
N GLN A 106 -8.95 2.20 25.37
CA GLN A 106 -8.85 3.55 24.80
C GLN A 106 -8.02 3.58 23.50
N LYS A 107 -8.23 2.58 22.63
CA LYS A 107 -7.37 2.33 21.47
C LYS A 107 -8.18 2.34 20.18
N GLN A 108 -7.67 3.08 19.20
CA GLN A 108 -8.12 2.98 17.82
C GLN A 108 -7.16 2.10 17.00
N VAL A 109 -7.72 1.16 16.25
CA VAL A 109 -6.95 0.32 15.32
C VAL A 109 -7.46 0.54 13.90
N GLN A 110 -6.54 0.72 12.95
CA GLN A 110 -6.87 0.89 11.55
C GLN A 110 -6.56 -0.39 10.76
N HIS A 111 -7.56 -0.92 10.06
CA HIS A 111 -7.44 -2.06 9.18
C HIS A 111 -7.62 -1.64 7.71
N PRO A 112 -6.84 -2.20 6.76
CA PRO A 112 -7.24 -2.22 5.36
C PRO A 112 -8.58 -2.95 5.22
N CYS A 113 -9.48 -2.46 4.37
CA CYS A 113 -10.83 -3.03 4.23
C CYS A 113 -11.13 -3.49 2.78
N PRO A 114 -10.32 -4.38 2.17
CA PRO A 114 -10.60 -4.93 0.84
C PRO A 114 -11.73 -5.98 0.86
N LEU A 115 -12.11 -6.46 2.05
CA LEU A 115 -13.21 -7.38 2.31
C LEU A 115 -14.05 -6.85 3.48
N PRO A 116 -15.31 -7.29 3.61
CA PRO A 116 -16.09 -7.09 4.83
C PRO A 116 -15.35 -7.63 6.07
N LEU A 117 -15.48 -6.91 7.18
CA LEU A 117 -14.96 -7.33 8.49
C LEU A 117 -16.00 -8.19 9.19
N ILE A 118 -15.55 -9.20 9.95
CA ILE A 118 -16.44 -10.00 10.80
C ILE A 118 -16.27 -9.53 12.24
N ALA A 119 -17.35 -9.03 12.84
CA ALA A 119 -17.37 -8.65 14.25
C ALA A 119 -18.11 -9.70 15.08
N LEU A 120 -17.41 -10.28 16.05
CA LEU A 120 -18.00 -11.16 17.07
C LEU A 120 -18.34 -10.31 18.29
N CYS A 121 -19.62 -10.15 18.56
CA CYS A 121 -20.14 -9.44 19.72
C CYS A 121 -20.72 -10.45 20.70
N GLN A 122 -20.06 -10.64 21.84
CA GLN A 122 -20.57 -11.49 22.91
C GLN A 122 -21.86 -10.86 23.47
N PRO A 123 -22.90 -11.67 23.79
CA PRO A 123 -24.17 -11.16 24.29
C PRO A 123 -24.04 -10.24 25.50
N GLU A 124 -23.16 -10.58 26.46
CA GLU A 124 -22.87 -9.74 27.63
C GLU A 124 -22.33 -8.34 27.28
N MET A 125 -21.69 -8.19 26.13
CA MET A 125 -21.00 -6.98 25.69
C MET A 125 -21.74 -6.27 24.55
N ALA A 126 -22.84 -6.85 24.04
CA ALA A 126 -23.54 -6.39 22.84
C ALA A 126 -24.10 -4.97 22.99
N HIS A 127 -24.50 -4.58 24.20
CA HIS A 127 -24.98 -3.24 24.53
C HIS A 127 -23.94 -2.12 24.32
N ARG A 128 -22.65 -2.47 24.24
CA ARG A 128 -21.55 -1.50 24.06
C ARG A 128 -21.30 -1.16 22.59
N TYR A 129 -21.75 -2.01 21.66
CA TYR A 129 -21.57 -1.76 20.24
C TYR A 129 -22.43 -0.56 19.81
N ARG A 130 -21.79 0.60 19.63
CA ARG A 130 -22.41 1.79 19.05
C ARG A 130 -22.21 1.74 17.54
N ARG A 131 -23.27 1.31 16.85
CA ARG A 131 -23.58 1.35 15.40
C ARG A 131 -22.41 1.68 14.45
N SER A 132 -22.17 0.81 13.48
CA SER A 132 -21.31 1.10 12.32
C SER A 132 -21.77 2.35 11.56
N VAL A 133 -20.83 3.26 11.27
CA VAL A 133 -21.08 4.43 10.41
C VAL A 133 -20.82 4.07 8.95
N ASN A 134 -21.66 4.53 8.02
CA ASN A 134 -21.55 4.24 6.59
C ASN A 134 -20.24 4.76 5.96
N CYS A 135 -19.80 4.12 4.88
CA CYS A 135 -18.77 4.66 3.99
C CYS A 135 -19.37 5.76 3.10
N PHE A 136 -18.77 6.95 3.07
CA PHE A 136 -19.13 7.98 2.09
C PHE A 136 -18.38 7.78 0.76
N ASN A 137 -18.92 8.35 -0.32
CA ASN A 137 -18.28 8.35 -1.64
C ASN A 137 -16.91 9.01 -1.58
N TYR A 138 -15.97 8.50 -2.37
CA TYR A 138 -14.64 9.09 -2.47
C TYR A 138 -14.67 10.33 -3.35
N ASP A 139 -14.16 11.46 -2.82
CA ASP A 139 -13.93 12.69 -3.57
C ASP A 139 -12.45 13.10 -3.45
N VAL A 140 -11.78 13.23 -4.59
CA VAL A 140 -10.37 13.59 -4.70
C VAL A 140 -10.15 15.09 -4.41
N THR A 141 -11.14 15.92 -4.75
CA THR A 141 -11.06 17.39 -4.66
C THR A 141 -11.40 17.89 -3.26
N ALA A 142 -12.24 17.16 -2.53
CA ALA A 142 -12.63 17.46 -1.14
C ALA A 142 -11.53 17.22 -0.09
N GLY A 143 -10.25 17.11 -0.49
CA GLY A 143 -9.07 17.24 0.37
C GLY A 143 -9.22 16.68 1.78
N LYS A 144 -9.05 15.36 1.94
CA LYS A 144 -9.29 14.60 3.18
C LYS A 144 -10.76 14.63 3.58
N THR A 145 -11.55 13.70 3.06
CA THR A 145 -12.89 13.41 3.55
C THR A 145 -12.83 13.22 5.08
N GLN A 146 -13.38 14.20 5.79
CA GLN A 146 -13.56 14.20 7.23
C GLN A 146 -14.46 13.04 7.62
N ILE A 147 -13.95 12.14 8.47
CA ILE A 147 -14.69 11.38 9.51
C ILE A 147 -13.73 10.99 10.64
#